data_AF-A5UYC2-F1
#
_entry.id   AF-A5UYC2-F1
#
_cell.length_a   1.000
_cell.length_b   1.000
_cell.length_c   1.000
_cell.angle_alpha   90.00
_cell.angle_beta   90.00
_cell.angle_gamma   90.00
#
_symmetry.space_group_name_H-M   'P 1'
#
loop_
_entity.id
_entity.type
_entity.pdbx_description
1 polymer ?
#
loop_
_entity_poly.entity_id
_entity_poly.type
_entity_poly.pdbx_seq_one_letter_code
_entity_poly.pdbx_strand_id
1 'polypeptide(L)'
;MRHMLLSLAPLLYAVLVLSAAIVLPAIADRLSSEAFSWLYGLATVAVVGALVVLALIYNDRSLRGVYVAHLCAIIVWVWQEIGCRMYAGPGMRRLGFARRSALWQEIMWVFPAAGIVALTWNGANQWGVWAFFLAWWGHLSMRLTAYAAAHARDGGPLLWPPWFAVGLPPAQVLSAIFPLSVTALTAACVWFATDALAYGLDTSAGVGATLLAAQSAVACVALWLDVLPVNVWVWRLAQRWRGASISPIPQPVHDV
;
A
#
# COMPACT_ATOMS: atom_id res chain seq x y z
N MET A 1 28.38 15.84 -9.46
CA MET A 1 27.65 14.83 -10.27
C MET A 1 27.54 13.47 -9.57
N ARG A 2 28.64 12.85 -9.09
CA ARG A 2 28.60 11.51 -8.44
C ARG A 2 27.66 11.44 -7.22
N HIS A 3 27.71 12.41 -6.32
CA HIS A 3 26.78 12.48 -5.18
C HIS A 3 25.31 12.65 -5.59
N MET A 4 25.03 13.40 -6.65
CA MET A 4 23.67 13.63 -7.14
C MET A 4 23.07 12.36 -7.77
N LEU A 5 23.87 11.58 -8.51
CA LEU A 5 23.46 10.30 -9.08
C LEU A 5 23.23 9.23 -8.01
N LEU A 6 24.04 9.23 -6.94
CA LEU A 6 23.88 8.31 -5.81
C LEU A 6 22.58 8.56 -5.03
N SER A 7 22.11 9.82 -4.93
CA SER A 7 20.83 10.16 -4.30
C SER A 7 19.61 9.86 -5.17
N LEU A 8 19.77 9.92 -6.50
CA LEU A 8 18.67 9.73 -7.45
C LEU A 8 18.27 8.26 -7.63
N ALA A 9 19.23 7.33 -7.59
CA ALA A 9 18.94 5.92 -7.83
C ALA A 9 17.98 5.28 -6.80
N PRO A 10 18.15 5.48 -5.47
CA PRO A 10 17.19 4.98 -4.47
C PRO A 10 15.81 5.61 -4.66
N LEU A 11 15.76 6.91 -4.99
CA LEU A 11 14.53 7.65 -5.17
C LEU A 11 13.73 7.16 -6.38
N LEU A 12 14.41 6.97 -7.51
CA LEU A 12 13.83 6.38 -8.72
C LEU A 12 13.37 4.94 -8.47
N TYR A 13 14.18 4.13 -7.79
CA TYR A 13 13.81 2.76 -7.41
C TYR A 13 12.54 2.74 -6.56
N ALA A 14 12.47 3.55 -5.50
CA ALA A 14 11.30 3.60 -4.62
C ALA A 14 10.05 4.03 -5.38
N VAL A 15 10.14 5.06 -6.23
CA VAL A 15 9.03 5.52 -7.07
C VAL A 15 8.57 4.42 -8.03
N LEU A 16 9.48 3.74 -8.72
CA LEU A 16 9.13 2.68 -9.67
C LEU A 16 8.49 1.48 -8.97
N VAL A 17 9.07 1.02 -7.87
CA VAL A 17 8.57 -0.10 -7.07
C VAL A 17 7.19 0.22 -6.51
N LEU A 18 6.99 1.40 -5.93
CA LEU A 18 5.70 1.81 -5.38
C LEU A 18 4.65 2.05 -6.47
N SER A 19 5.04 2.61 -7.62
CA SER A 19 4.14 2.75 -8.77
C SER A 19 3.67 1.39 -9.26
N ALA A 20 4.57 0.41 -9.39
CA ALA A 20 4.20 -0.96 -9.74
C ALA A 20 3.31 -1.60 -8.66
N ALA A 21 3.61 -1.35 -7.39
CA ALA A 21 2.85 -1.88 -6.26
C ALA A 21 1.40 -1.40 -6.25
N ILE A 22 1.12 -0.17 -6.68
CA ILE A 22 -0.25 0.37 -6.78
C ILE A 22 -0.95 -0.14 -8.05
N VAL A 23 -0.23 -0.26 -9.17
CA VAL A 23 -0.82 -0.65 -10.46
C VAL A 23 -1.21 -2.14 -10.50
N LEU A 24 -0.42 -3.03 -9.88
CA LEU A 24 -0.66 -4.47 -9.93
C LEU A 24 -2.03 -4.89 -9.35
N PRO A 25 -2.44 -4.44 -8.14
CA PRO A 25 -3.78 -4.70 -7.62
C PRO A 25 -4.89 -4.16 -8.53
N ALA A 26 -4.70 -2.97 -9.12
CA ALA A 26 -5.68 -2.37 -10.04
C ALA A 26 -5.84 -3.17 -11.35
N ILE A 27 -4.77 -3.83 -11.82
CA ILE A 27 -4.84 -4.78 -12.94
C ILE A 27 -5.52 -6.08 -12.47
N ALA A 28 -5.13 -6.61 -11.31
CA ALA A 28 -5.66 -7.85 -10.76
C ALA A 28 -7.19 -7.80 -10.61
N ASP A 29 -7.76 -6.65 -10.26
CA ASP A 29 -9.21 -6.43 -10.15
C ASP A 29 -9.97 -6.58 -11.47
N ARG A 30 -9.30 -6.44 -12.61
CA ARG A 30 -9.91 -6.53 -13.95
C ARG A 30 -9.84 -7.92 -14.55
N LEU A 31 -9.11 -8.84 -13.91
CA LEU A 31 -8.93 -10.20 -14.42
C LEU A 31 -10.20 -11.05 -14.23
N SER A 32 -10.44 -11.98 -15.15
CA SER A 32 -11.40 -13.07 -14.97
C SER A 32 -11.06 -13.88 -13.71
N SER A 33 -12.03 -14.59 -13.13
CA SER A 33 -11.81 -15.37 -11.90
C SER A 33 -10.68 -16.41 -12.05
N GLU A 34 -10.57 -17.03 -13.23
CA GLU A 34 -9.51 -17.99 -13.54
C GLU A 34 -8.13 -17.31 -13.60
N ALA A 35 -7.98 -16.24 -14.38
CA ALA A 35 -6.72 -15.50 -14.48
C ALA A 35 -6.30 -14.88 -13.13
N PHE A 36 -7.26 -14.41 -12.35
CA PHE A 36 -7.03 -13.95 -10.99
C PHE A 36 -6.49 -15.07 -10.08
N SER A 37 -7.07 -16.27 -10.15
CA SER A 37 -6.62 -17.40 -9.32
C SER A 37 -5.18 -17.81 -9.63
N TRP A 38 -4.78 -17.82 -10.92
CA TRP A 38 -3.41 -18.07 -11.33
C TRP A 38 -2.45 -16.98 -10.86
N LEU A 39 -2.82 -15.70 -11.05
CA LEU A 39 -2.02 -14.57 -10.60
C LEU A 39 -1.82 -14.61 -9.07
N TYR A 40 -2.89 -14.83 -8.31
CA TYR A 40 -2.82 -14.89 -6.85
C TYR A 40 -2.02 -16.11 -6.36
N GLY A 41 -2.11 -17.25 -7.05
CA GLY A 41 -1.26 -18.41 -6.81
C GLY A 41 0.22 -18.08 -7.00
N LEU A 42 0.58 -17.45 -8.13
CA LEU A 42 1.94 -16.99 -8.40
C LEU A 42 2.43 -15.97 -7.36
N ALA A 43 1.59 -15.00 -7.01
CA ALA A 43 1.90 -14.01 -5.97
C ALA A 43 2.12 -14.66 -4.60
N THR A 44 1.37 -15.71 -4.27
CA THR A 44 1.54 -16.48 -3.03
C THR A 44 2.89 -17.19 -3.00
N VAL A 45 3.30 -17.81 -4.12
CA VAL A 45 4.66 -18.40 -4.25
C VAL A 45 5.74 -17.33 -4.09
N ALA A 46 5.54 -16.16 -4.69
CA ALA A 46 6.47 -15.03 -4.56
C ALA A 46 6.59 -14.54 -3.10
N VAL A 47 5.49 -14.52 -2.33
CA VAL A 47 5.52 -14.20 -0.90
C VAL A 47 6.30 -15.22 -0.09
N VAL A 48 6.09 -16.52 -0.34
CA VAL A 48 6.89 -17.56 0.33
C VAL A 48 8.38 -17.34 0.04
N GLY A 49 8.75 -17.09 -1.22
CA GLY A 49 10.12 -16.76 -1.60
C GLY A 49 10.64 -15.50 -0.91
N ALA A 50 9.85 -14.43 -0.84
CA ALA A 50 10.21 -13.18 -0.20
C ALA A 50 10.47 -13.33 1.31
N LEU A 51 9.62 -14.11 2.01
CA LEU A 51 9.80 -14.41 3.43
C LEU A 51 11.03 -15.27 3.68
N VAL A 52 11.28 -16.28 2.84
CA VAL A 52 12.51 -17.10 2.90
C VAL A 52 13.74 -16.22 2.69
N VAL A 53 13.72 -15.34 1.69
CA VAL A 53 14.83 -14.42 1.44
C VAL A 53 15.06 -13.50 2.63
N LEU A 54 14.02 -12.88 3.20
CA LEU A 54 14.13 -12.04 4.40
C LEU A 54 14.78 -12.78 5.58
N ALA A 55 14.39 -14.03 5.80
CA ALA A 55 14.99 -14.88 6.83
C ALA A 55 16.48 -15.16 6.56
N LEU A 56 16.88 -15.32 5.30
CA LEU A 56 18.28 -15.53 4.91
C LEU A 56 19.14 -14.26 5.01
N ILE A 57 18.55 -13.08 4.78
CA ILE A 57 19.29 -11.80 4.76
C ILE A 57 19.09 -10.95 6.01
N TYR A 58 18.51 -11.50 7.08
CA TYR A 58 18.18 -10.78 8.32
C TYR A 58 19.37 -10.08 8.98
N ASN A 59 20.61 -10.52 8.71
CA ASN A 59 21.85 -9.90 9.18
C ASN A 59 22.69 -9.23 8.07
N ASP A 60 22.24 -9.25 6.81
CA ASP A 60 22.98 -8.66 5.68
C ASP A 60 22.81 -7.13 5.66
N ARG A 61 23.82 -6.41 6.14
CA ARG A 61 23.90 -4.93 6.12
C ARG A 61 24.46 -4.36 4.81
N SER A 62 24.72 -5.19 3.80
CA SER A 62 25.22 -4.71 2.52
C SER A 62 24.16 -3.89 1.79
N LEU A 63 24.59 -3.10 0.80
CA LEU A 63 23.69 -2.36 -0.09
C LEU A 63 22.64 -3.28 -0.74
N ARG A 64 23.05 -4.50 -1.13
CA ARG A 64 22.14 -5.51 -1.69
C ARG A 64 21.09 -5.94 -0.67
N GLY A 65 21.52 -6.19 0.58
CA GLY A 65 20.61 -6.55 1.68
C GLY A 65 19.51 -5.51 1.90
N VAL A 66 19.83 -4.23 1.76
CA VAL A 66 18.84 -3.13 1.85
C VAL A 66 17.77 -3.21 0.76
N TYR A 67 18.19 -3.24 -0.51
CA TYR A 67 17.26 -3.27 -1.64
C TYR A 67 16.41 -4.54 -1.65
N VAL A 68 17.02 -5.69 -1.36
CA VAL A 68 16.32 -6.98 -1.33
C VAL A 68 15.32 -7.03 -0.18
N ALA A 69 15.68 -6.55 1.03
CA ALA A 69 14.75 -6.52 2.14
C ALA A 69 13.54 -5.62 1.87
N HIS A 70 13.78 -4.43 1.27
CA HIS A 70 12.72 -3.54 0.85
C HIS A 70 11.82 -4.19 -0.22
N LEU A 71 12.40 -4.79 -1.27
CA LEU A 71 11.63 -5.43 -2.33
C LEU A 71 10.75 -6.57 -1.78
N CYS A 72 11.32 -7.42 -0.92
CA CYS A 72 10.59 -8.53 -0.30
C CYS A 72 9.39 -8.01 0.50
N ALA A 73 9.58 -6.94 1.28
CA ALA A 73 8.51 -6.31 2.04
C ALA A 73 7.39 -5.77 1.12
N ILE A 74 7.74 -5.13 0.00
CA ILE A 74 6.75 -4.64 -0.97
C ILE A 74 6.02 -5.80 -1.66
N ILE A 75 6.70 -6.91 -2.01
CA ILE A 75 6.04 -8.10 -2.55
C ILE A 75 4.97 -8.63 -1.60
N VAL A 76 5.29 -8.73 -0.30
CA VAL A 76 4.34 -9.16 0.73
C VAL A 76 3.16 -8.18 0.83
N TRP A 77 3.42 -6.88 0.79
CA TRP A 77 2.38 -5.84 0.78
C TRP A 77 1.45 -5.94 -0.44
N VAL A 78 2.01 -6.07 -1.65
CA VAL A 78 1.24 -6.19 -2.91
C VAL A 78 0.37 -7.44 -2.91
N TRP A 79 0.91 -8.56 -2.41
CA TRP A 79 0.12 -9.80 -2.28
C TRP A 79 -1.08 -9.61 -1.36
N GLN A 80 -0.95 -8.87 -0.26
CA GLN A 80 -2.10 -8.58 0.60
C GLN A 80 -3.16 -7.75 -0.12
N GLU A 81 -2.74 -6.74 -0.88
CA GLU A 81 -3.67 -5.92 -1.64
C GLU A 81 -4.44 -6.71 -2.71
N ILE A 82 -3.76 -7.58 -3.44
CA ILE A 82 -4.43 -8.50 -4.38
C ILE A 82 -5.37 -9.45 -3.62
N GLY A 83 -4.94 -9.90 -2.44
CA GLY A 83 -5.72 -10.76 -1.54
C GLY A 83 -7.04 -10.14 -1.08
N CYS A 84 -7.13 -8.82 -0.97
CA CYS A 84 -8.37 -8.11 -0.60
C CYS A 84 -9.56 -8.48 -1.49
N ARG A 85 -9.35 -8.70 -2.80
CA ARG A 85 -10.39 -9.20 -3.71
C ARG A 85 -10.86 -10.60 -3.33
N MET A 86 -9.94 -11.48 -2.94
CA MET A 86 -10.27 -12.83 -2.48
C MET A 86 -11.04 -12.75 -1.16
N TYR A 87 -10.57 -11.94 -0.19
CA TYR A 87 -11.20 -11.67 1.12
C TYR A 87 -12.63 -11.15 1.04
N ALA A 88 -12.93 -10.34 0.01
CA ALA A 88 -14.27 -9.84 -0.26
C ALA A 88 -15.20 -10.87 -0.97
N GLY A 89 -14.66 -11.99 -1.45
CA GLY A 89 -15.37 -13.00 -2.24
C GLY A 89 -16.38 -13.86 -1.46
N PRO A 90 -17.34 -14.51 -2.15
CA PRO A 90 -18.40 -15.29 -1.51
C PRO A 90 -17.93 -16.54 -0.75
N GLY A 91 -16.72 -17.03 -1.01
CA GLY A 91 -16.13 -18.18 -0.29
C GLY A 91 -15.86 -17.90 1.19
N MET A 92 -15.18 -16.80 1.52
CA MET A 92 -14.95 -16.43 2.93
C MET A 92 -16.19 -15.93 3.65
N ARG A 93 -17.23 -15.49 2.92
CA ARG A 93 -18.56 -15.23 3.51
C ARG A 93 -19.18 -16.49 4.12
N ARG A 94 -18.83 -17.71 3.67
CA ARG A 94 -19.35 -18.95 4.25
C ARG A 94 -18.60 -19.40 5.49
N LEU A 95 -17.35 -18.97 5.67
CA LEU A 95 -16.50 -19.34 6.80
C LEU A 95 -16.74 -18.48 8.06
N GLY A 96 -17.86 -17.74 8.14
CA GLY A 96 -18.16 -16.90 9.30
C GLY A 96 -17.39 -15.57 9.35
N PHE A 97 -16.41 -15.36 8.47
CA PHE A 97 -15.77 -14.06 8.21
C PHE A 97 -16.70 -13.06 7.48
N ALA A 98 -17.99 -13.38 7.42
CA ALA A 98 -19.06 -12.71 6.68
C ALA A 98 -19.46 -11.33 7.20
N ARG A 99 -18.76 -10.77 8.19
CA ARG A 99 -18.91 -9.35 8.47
C ARG A 99 -17.98 -8.62 7.54
N ARG A 100 -18.61 -8.00 6.53
CA ARG A 100 -18.14 -6.86 5.71
C ARG A 100 -17.55 -5.74 6.58
N SER A 101 -16.50 -6.05 7.31
CA SER A 101 -15.88 -5.16 8.27
C SER A 101 -14.52 -4.86 7.71
N ALA A 102 -14.29 -3.60 7.37
CA ALA A 102 -12.95 -3.10 7.04
C ALA A 102 -11.91 -3.59 8.07
N LEU A 103 -12.31 -3.78 9.34
CA LEU A 103 -11.46 -4.31 10.41
C LEU A 103 -10.97 -5.73 10.15
N TRP A 104 -11.74 -6.60 9.48
CA TRP A 104 -11.27 -7.97 9.22
C TRP A 104 -10.12 -7.99 8.22
N GLN A 105 -10.19 -7.15 7.20
CA GLN A 105 -9.08 -6.97 6.26
C GLN A 105 -7.86 -6.39 6.97
N GLU A 106 -8.03 -5.45 7.90
CA GLU A 106 -6.93 -4.94 8.73
C GLU A 106 -6.32 -6.00 9.66
N ILE A 107 -7.12 -6.93 10.19
CA ILE A 107 -6.59 -8.07 10.95
C ILE A 107 -5.75 -8.98 10.04
N MET A 108 -6.10 -9.13 8.77
CA MET A 108 -5.29 -9.93 7.83
C MET A 108 -3.91 -9.32 7.60
N TRP A 109 -3.76 -7.99 7.67
CA TRP A 109 -2.46 -7.32 7.57
C TRP A 109 -1.52 -7.63 8.74
N VAL A 110 -2.05 -7.98 9.91
CA VAL A 110 -1.25 -8.34 11.09
C VAL A 110 -0.41 -9.60 10.87
N PHE A 111 -0.92 -10.58 10.13
CA PHE A 111 -0.22 -11.85 9.89
C PHE A 111 1.11 -11.70 9.12
N PRO A 112 1.16 -11.08 7.93
CA PRO A 112 2.42 -10.84 7.25
C PRO A 112 3.32 -9.87 8.02
N ALA A 113 2.77 -8.88 8.73
CA ALA A 113 3.56 -8.01 9.60
C ALA A 113 4.30 -8.82 10.67
N ALA A 114 3.57 -9.69 11.39
CA ALA A 114 4.13 -10.57 12.40
C ALA A 114 5.14 -11.56 11.80
N GLY A 115 4.86 -12.10 10.60
CA GLY A 115 5.78 -12.98 9.87
C GLY A 115 7.10 -12.30 9.55
N ILE A 116 7.07 -11.09 8.98
CA ILE A 116 8.29 -10.32 8.67
C ILE A 116 9.05 -10.03 9.96
N VAL A 117 8.37 -9.50 10.99
CA VAL A 117 8.99 -9.15 12.28
C VAL A 117 9.60 -10.38 12.96
N ALA A 118 8.93 -11.53 12.95
CA ALA A 118 9.44 -12.75 13.55
C ALA A 118 10.68 -13.28 12.81
N LEU A 119 10.68 -13.25 11.48
CA LEU A 119 11.79 -13.73 10.66
C LEU A 119 13.02 -12.83 10.73
N THR A 120 12.83 -11.53 10.94
CA THR A 120 13.92 -10.56 11.09
C THR A 120 14.15 -10.16 12.55
N TRP A 121 13.55 -10.87 13.51
CA TRP A 121 13.68 -10.56 14.93
C TRP A 121 15.14 -10.63 15.36
N ASN A 122 15.61 -9.63 16.11
CA ASN A 122 17.02 -9.51 16.52
C ASN A 122 18.03 -9.47 15.35
N GLY A 123 17.57 -9.26 14.12
CA GLY A 123 18.42 -9.11 12.94
C GLY A 123 19.02 -7.72 12.81
N ALA A 124 20.20 -7.64 12.23
CA ALA A 124 20.88 -6.39 11.92
C ALA A 124 20.25 -5.62 10.73
N ASN A 125 19.46 -6.29 9.88
CA ASN A 125 18.77 -5.71 8.72
C ASN A 125 17.27 -5.57 9.02
N GLN A 126 16.84 -4.35 9.35
CA GLN A 126 15.44 -4.01 9.67
C GLN A 126 14.74 -3.22 8.55
N TRP A 127 15.37 -3.08 7.39
CA TRP A 127 14.83 -2.24 6.31
C TRP A 127 13.52 -2.78 5.74
N GLY A 128 13.37 -4.12 5.67
CA GLY A 128 12.14 -4.76 5.23
C GLY A 128 10.97 -4.54 6.21
N VAL A 129 11.25 -4.53 7.52
CA VAL A 129 10.24 -4.26 8.55
C VAL A 129 9.67 -2.86 8.36
N TRP A 130 10.53 -1.85 8.31
CA TRP A 130 10.10 -0.46 8.13
C TRP A 130 9.41 -0.23 6.79
N ALA A 131 9.91 -0.84 5.70
CA ALA A 131 9.27 -0.74 4.39
C ALA A 131 7.85 -1.31 4.41
N PHE A 132 7.63 -2.46 5.04
CA PHE A 132 6.30 -3.04 5.19
C PHE A 132 5.39 -2.14 6.04
N PHE A 133 5.86 -1.69 7.20
CA PHE A 133 5.07 -0.85 8.12
C PHE A 133 4.65 0.48 7.49
N LEU A 134 5.54 1.15 6.76
CA LEU A 134 5.20 2.40 6.06
C LEU A 134 4.14 2.17 4.98
N ALA A 135 4.24 1.06 4.24
CA ALA A 135 3.28 0.72 3.20
C ALA A 135 1.91 0.34 3.82
N TRP A 136 1.91 -0.43 4.91
CA TRP A 136 0.69 -0.78 5.65
C TRP A 136 0.05 0.47 6.29
N TRP A 137 0.84 1.36 6.90
CA TRP A 137 0.35 2.62 7.44
C TRP A 137 -0.29 3.48 6.35
N GLY A 138 0.37 3.62 5.19
CA GLY A 138 -0.19 4.33 4.04
C GLY A 138 -1.53 3.74 3.58
N HIS A 139 -1.63 2.41 3.48
CA HIS A 139 -2.88 1.71 3.16
C HIS A 139 -3.99 2.00 4.18
N LEU A 140 -3.70 1.79 5.46
CA LEU A 140 -4.65 2.02 6.56
C LEU A 140 -5.14 3.48 6.54
N SER A 141 -4.22 4.42 6.41
CA SER A 141 -4.54 5.85 6.29
C SER A 141 -5.46 6.10 5.09
N MET A 142 -5.13 5.60 3.91
CA MET A 142 -5.96 5.77 2.70
C MET A 142 -7.36 5.20 2.88
N ARG A 143 -7.52 4.03 3.51
CA ARG A 143 -8.83 3.46 3.79
C ARG A 143 -9.68 4.35 4.67
N LEU A 144 -9.05 4.89 5.71
CA LEU A 144 -9.73 5.75 6.67
C LEU A 144 -10.00 7.14 6.07
N THR A 145 -9.20 7.62 5.11
CA THR A 145 -9.37 8.94 4.46
C THR A 145 -10.25 8.91 3.21
N ALA A 146 -10.21 7.85 2.40
CA ALA A 146 -10.99 7.70 1.18
C ALA A 146 -12.51 7.79 1.44
N TYR A 147 -12.95 7.41 2.64
CA TYR A 147 -14.35 7.54 3.05
C TYR A 147 -14.76 9.02 3.29
N ALA A 148 -13.82 9.86 3.75
CA ALA A 148 -14.04 11.31 3.84
C ALA A 148 -14.15 11.94 2.44
N ALA A 149 -13.36 11.46 1.48
CA ALA A 149 -13.38 11.94 0.09
C ALA A 149 -14.62 11.46 -0.71
N ALA A 150 -15.13 10.26 -0.45
CA ALA A 150 -16.34 9.72 -1.08
C ALA A 150 -17.62 10.52 -0.74
N HIS A 151 -17.66 11.17 0.42
CA HIS A 151 -18.75 12.10 0.78
C HIS A 151 -18.58 13.50 0.15
N ALA A 152 -17.35 13.92 -0.16
CA ALA A 152 -17.08 15.19 -0.83
C ALA A 152 -17.23 15.12 -2.36
N ARG A 153 -17.37 13.91 -2.92
CA ARG A 153 -17.47 13.65 -4.36
C ARG A 153 -18.80 12.99 -4.71
N ASP A 154 -19.78 13.80 -5.07
CA ASP A 154 -20.94 13.37 -5.88
C ASP A 154 -20.46 12.82 -7.24
N GLY A 155 -19.95 11.58 -7.29
CA GLY A 155 -19.67 10.85 -8.54
C GLY A 155 -18.25 10.95 -9.14
N GLY A 156 -17.22 11.32 -8.37
CA GLY A 156 -15.83 11.33 -8.86
C GLY A 156 -15.17 9.92 -8.93
N PRO A 157 -14.14 9.70 -9.79
CA PRO A 157 -13.47 8.41 -9.89
C PRO A 157 -12.67 8.14 -8.60
N LEU A 158 -12.92 6.98 -8.00
CA LEU A 158 -12.18 6.51 -6.84
C LEU A 158 -10.82 5.95 -7.32
N LEU A 159 -9.73 6.33 -6.65
CA LEU A 159 -8.39 5.78 -6.89
C LEU A 159 -8.39 4.27 -6.63
N TRP A 160 -9.15 3.90 -5.60
CA TRP A 160 -9.31 2.56 -5.07
C TRP A 160 -10.63 1.92 -5.51
N PRO A 161 -10.79 0.59 -5.46
CA PRO A 161 -12.03 -0.05 -5.85
C PRO A 161 -13.20 0.22 -4.85
N PRO A 162 -14.47 0.13 -5.27
CA PRO A 162 -15.63 0.38 -4.39
C PRO A 162 -15.70 -0.50 -3.13
N TRP A 163 -15.06 -1.66 -3.14
CA TRP A 163 -15.02 -2.57 -1.99
C TRP A 163 -14.19 -2.04 -0.81
N PHE A 164 -13.35 -1.03 -1.03
CA PHE A 164 -12.45 -0.44 -0.03
C PHE A 164 -13.19 0.26 1.13
N ALA A 165 -14.38 0.81 0.85
CA ALA A 165 -15.20 1.61 1.76
C ALA A 165 -16.30 0.81 2.49
N VAL A 166 -16.46 -0.47 2.17
CA VAL A 166 -17.57 -1.28 2.68
C VAL A 166 -17.40 -1.55 4.18
N GLY A 167 -18.33 -1.03 5.00
CA GLY A 167 -18.38 -1.28 6.45
C GLY A 167 -17.71 -0.23 7.34
N LEU A 168 -17.28 0.91 6.79
CA LEU A 168 -16.73 2.04 7.57
C LEU A 168 -17.84 3.00 8.05
N PRO A 169 -17.65 3.68 9.20
CA PRO A 169 -18.62 4.65 9.72
C PRO A 169 -18.72 5.91 8.83
N PRO A 170 -19.84 6.66 8.89
CA PRO A 170 -20.03 7.91 8.15
C PRO A 170 -18.90 8.93 8.34
N ALA A 171 -18.62 9.71 7.29
CA ALA A 171 -17.44 10.57 7.12
C ALA A 171 -17.15 11.61 8.24
N GLN A 172 -18.10 11.91 9.12
CA GLN A 172 -17.96 12.94 10.16
C GLN A 172 -16.98 12.57 11.29
N VAL A 173 -16.68 11.28 11.51
CA VAL A 173 -15.82 10.81 12.61
C VAL A 173 -14.33 10.74 12.24
N LEU A 174 -13.97 10.85 10.95
CA LEU A 174 -12.62 10.54 10.44
C LEU A 174 -11.83 11.77 9.97
N SER A 175 -12.35 13.00 10.17
CA SER A 175 -11.76 14.25 9.67
C SER A 175 -10.35 14.54 10.22
N ALA A 176 -10.02 14.06 11.42
CA ALA A 176 -8.70 14.21 12.02
C ALA A 176 -7.70 13.14 11.55
N ILE A 177 -8.15 12.00 11.00
CA ILE A 177 -7.25 10.91 10.58
C ILE A 177 -6.40 11.34 9.39
N PHE A 178 -6.97 12.14 8.47
CA PHE A 178 -6.22 12.69 7.35
C PHE A 178 -5.02 13.55 7.80
N PRO A 179 -5.20 14.65 8.57
CA PRO A 179 -4.07 15.46 8.99
C PRO A 179 -3.09 14.67 9.87
N LEU A 180 -3.58 13.78 10.75
CA LEU A 180 -2.69 12.92 11.55
C LEU A 180 -1.84 11.99 10.69
N SER A 181 -2.42 11.37 9.66
CA SER A 181 -1.72 10.46 8.77
C SER A 181 -0.67 11.19 7.93
N VAL A 182 -1.01 12.37 7.41
CA VAL A 182 -0.09 13.23 6.66
C VAL A 182 1.04 13.71 7.57
N THR A 183 0.75 14.13 8.79
CA THR A 183 1.77 14.51 9.78
C THR A 183 2.68 13.34 10.12
N ALA A 184 2.14 12.15 10.37
CA ALA A 184 2.93 10.96 10.69
C ALA A 184 3.87 10.56 9.54
N LEU A 185 3.38 10.52 8.30
CA LEU A 185 4.22 10.20 7.13
C LEU A 185 5.24 11.31 6.82
N THR A 186 4.88 12.57 7.06
CA THR A 186 5.83 13.69 6.92
C THR A 186 6.93 13.60 7.98
N ALA A 187 6.58 13.30 9.23
CA ALA A 187 7.54 13.11 10.31
C ALA A 187 8.47 11.91 10.03
N ALA A 188 7.92 10.79 9.56
CA ALA A 188 8.71 9.64 9.12
C ALA A 188 9.66 9.99 7.96
N CYS A 189 9.16 10.74 6.96
CA CYS A 189 9.97 11.24 5.85
C CYS A 189 11.15 12.09 6.34
N VAL A 190 10.89 13.06 7.23
CA VAL A 190 11.95 13.91 7.80
C VAL A 190 12.93 13.08 8.61
N TRP A 191 12.45 12.17 9.47
CA TRP A 191 13.31 11.32 10.28
C TRP A 191 14.25 10.47 9.42
N PHE A 192 13.71 9.75 8.44
CA PHE A 192 14.54 8.94 7.54
C PHE A 192 15.46 9.80 6.66
N ALA A 193 15.05 11.00 6.26
CA ALA A 193 15.91 11.92 5.53
C ALA A 193 17.08 12.43 6.41
N THR A 194 16.82 12.74 7.68
CA THR A 194 17.88 13.14 8.62
C THR A 194 18.83 11.99 8.92
N ASP A 195 18.31 10.77 9.09
CA ASP A 195 19.11 9.56 9.25
C ASP A 195 19.99 9.30 8.01
N ALA A 196 19.44 9.47 6.81
CA ALA A 196 20.19 9.31 5.57
C ALA A 196 21.39 10.28 5.48
N LEU A 197 21.18 11.53 5.89
CA LEU A 197 22.24 12.53 5.94
C LEU A 197 23.27 12.24 7.04
N ALA A 198 22.84 11.72 8.19
CA ALA A 198 23.72 11.38 9.30
C ALA A 198 24.59 10.14 9.01
N TYR A 199 24.03 9.11 8.37
CA TYR A 199 24.79 7.91 7.98
C TYR A 199 25.72 8.14 6.79
N GLY A 200 25.43 9.14 5.95
CA GLY A 200 26.14 9.38 4.68
C GLY A 200 25.50 8.61 3.53
N LEU A 201 25.24 9.32 2.42
CA LEU A 201 24.46 8.83 1.28
C LEU A 201 25.16 7.74 0.45
N ASP A 202 26.44 7.53 0.67
CA ASP A 202 27.27 6.48 0.07
C ASP A 202 27.30 5.19 0.88
N THR A 203 26.78 5.19 2.11
CA THR A 203 26.67 4.01 2.95
C THR A 203 25.38 3.24 2.67
N SER A 204 25.38 1.93 2.94
CA SER A 204 24.16 1.10 2.81
C SER A 204 23.05 1.59 3.73
N ALA A 205 23.39 2.03 4.95
CA ALA A 205 22.42 2.58 5.90
C ALA A 205 21.81 3.90 5.40
N GLY A 206 22.63 4.79 4.83
CA GLY A 206 22.17 6.04 4.21
C GLY A 206 21.25 5.79 3.01
N VAL A 207 21.55 4.79 2.18
CA VAL A 207 20.67 4.37 1.08
C VAL A 207 19.35 3.82 1.60
N GLY A 208 19.37 2.96 2.63
CA GLY A 208 18.16 2.41 3.26
C GLY A 208 17.25 3.49 3.82
N ALA A 209 17.83 4.46 4.54
CA ALA A 209 17.08 5.60 5.05
C ALA A 209 16.53 6.48 3.92
N THR A 210 17.30 6.69 2.85
CA THR A 210 16.82 7.42 1.66
C THR A 210 15.62 6.73 1.00
N LEU A 211 15.64 5.39 0.90
CA LEU A 211 14.51 4.60 0.37
C LEU A 211 13.24 4.77 1.20
N LEU A 212 13.36 4.69 2.53
CA LEU A 212 12.21 4.83 3.43
C LEU A 212 11.68 6.27 3.47
N ALA A 213 12.56 7.26 3.36
CA ALA A 213 12.16 8.67 3.22
C ALA A 213 11.36 8.87 1.92
N ALA A 214 11.88 8.38 0.79
CA ALA A 214 11.20 8.45 -0.50
C ALA A 214 9.85 7.73 -0.48
N GLN A 215 9.78 6.53 0.12
CA GLN A 215 8.53 5.80 0.29
C GLN A 215 7.50 6.58 1.13
N SER A 216 7.95 7.17 2.25
CA SER A 216 7.08 7.99 3.12
C SER A 216 6.55 9.22 2.38
N ALA A 217 7.39 9.87 1.58
CA ALA A 217 7.00 11.00 0.74
C ALA A 217 5.96 10.59 -0.32
N VAL A 218 6.17 9.48 -1.02
CA VAL A 218 5.22 8.96 -2.01
C VAL A 218 3.87 8.62 -1.35
N ALA A 219 3.88 7.94 -0.20
CA ALA A 219 2.66 7.63 0.54
C ALA A 219 1.92 8.91 1.00
N CYS A 220 2.65 9.92 1.47
CA CYS A 220 2.09 11.21 1.86
C CYS A 220 1.44 11.93 0.67
N VAL A 221 2.13 11.99 -0.48
CA VAL A 221 1.59 12.56 -1.72
C VAL A 221 0.33 11.80 -2.14
N ALA A 222 0.35 10.47 -2.05
CA ALA A 222 -0.80 9.67 -2.42
C ALA A 222 -2.03 9.92 -1.51
N LEU A 223 -1.85 10.19 -0.21
CA LEU A 223 -2.94 10.65 0.67
C LEU A 223 -3.51 11.99 0.21
N TRP A 224 -2.65 12.94 -0.16
CA TRP A 224 -3.10 14.23 -0.70
C TRP A 224 -3.89 14.06 -2.00
N LEU A 225 -3.45 13.18 -2.90
CA LEU A 225 -4.13 12.92 -4.17
C LEU A 225 -5.50 12.24 -3.98
N ASP A 226 -5.67 11.47 -2.91
CA ASP A 226 -6.94 10.82 -2.58
C ASP A 226 -7.99 11.84 -2.11
N VAL A 227 -7.57 12.85 -1.33
CA VAL A 227 -8.46 13.89 -0.79
C VAL A 227 -8.66 15.05 -1.76
N LEU A 228 -7.60 15.52 -2.44
CA LEU A 228 -7.69 16.67 -3.33
C LEU A 228 -8.57 16.35 -4.55
N PRO A 229 -9.46 17.25 -4.99
CA PRO A 229 -10.25 17.08 -6.21
C PRO A 229 -9.40 17.33 -7.47
N VAL A 230 -8.19 16.77 -7.53
CA VAL A 230 -7.30 16.90 -8.68
C VAL A 230 -7.73 15.94 -9.79
N ASN A 231 -8.15 16.51 -10.92
CA ASN A 231 -8.47 15.77 -12.12
C ASN A 231 -7.18 15.40 -12.87
N VAL A 232 -6.44 14.43 -12.34
CA VAL A 232 -5.21 13.94 -12.99
C VAL A 232 -5.59 13.21 -14.27
N TRP A 233 -4.90 13.50 -15.39
CA TRP A 233 -5.28 13.05 -16.75
C TRP A 233 -5.51 11.52 -16.91
N VAL A 234 -4.91 10.71 -16.04
CA VAL A 234 -4.93 9.24 -16.01
C VAL A 234 -6.34 8.79 -15.61
N TRP A 235 -6.99 9.56 -14.74
CA TRP A 235 -8.35 9.30 -14.28
C TRP A 235 -9.39 9.62 -15.36
N ARG A 236 -9.14 10.61 -16.23
CA ARG A 236 -9.99 10.84 -17.42
C ARG A 236 -9.88 9.70 -18.43
N LEU A 237 -8.70 9.12 -18.58
CA LEU A 237 -8.54 7.91 -19.39
C LEU A 237 -9.43 6.80 -18.82
N ALA A 238 -9.30 6.50 -17.52
CA ALA A 238 -10.11 5.48 -16.84
C ALA A 238 -11.63 5.73 -16.94
N GLN A 239 -12.08 6.99 -16.97
CA GLN A 239 -13.49 7.36 -17.19
C GLN A 239 -13.96 7.09 -18.61
N ARG A 240 -13.13 7.38 -19.62
CA ARG A 240 -13.44 7.04 -21.03
C ARG A 240 -13.57 5.52 -21.24
N TRP A 241 -12.84 4.72 -20.46
CA TRP A 241 -12.96 3.27 -20.47
C TRP A 241 -14.13 2.71 -19.64
N ARG A 242 -14.71 3.49 -18.69
CA ARG A 242 -15.87 3.13 -17.86
C ARG A 242 -17.22 3.57 -18.43
N GLY A 243 -17.23 4.30 -19.56
CA GLY A 243 -18.46 4.67 -20.28
C GLY A 243 -19.25 3.48 -20.85
N ALA A 244 -18.70 2.27 -20.79
CA ALA A 244 -19.43 1.03 -21.04
C ALA A 244 -19.77 0.38 -19.69
N SER A 245 -21.05 0.42 -19.29
CA SER A 245 -21.69 -0.38 -18.23
C SER A 245 -21.32 -0.10 -16.75
N ILE A 246 -21.84 1.00 -16.19
CA ILE A 246 -22.19 1.05 -14.76
C ILE A 246 -23.68 1.39 -14.67
N SER A 247 -24.51 0.41 -14.32
CA SER A 247 -25.90 0.67 -13.92
C SER A 247 -25.91 1.43 -12.58
N PRO A 248 -26.88 2.34 -12.37
CA PRO A 248 -26.98 3.10 -11.13
C PRO A 248 -27.09 2.20 -9.90
N ILE A 249 -26.46 2.62 -8.80
CA ILE A 249 -26.64 2.01 -7.48
C ILE A 249 -28.14 2.14 -7.12
N PRO A 250 -28.84 1.04 -6.79
CA PRO A 250 -30.23 1.11 -6.34
C PRO A 250 -30.33 2.00 -5.10
N GLN A 251 -31.16 3.04 -5.18
CA GLN A 251 -31.47 3.89 -4.05
C GLN A 251 -32.20 3.05 -2.98
N PRO A 252 -31.95 3.27 -1.68
CA PRO A 252 -32.74 2.65 -0.63
C PRO A 252 -34.20 3.08 -0.79
N VAL A 253 -35.09 2.09 -0.84
CA VAL A 253 -36.54 2.33 -0.85
C VAL A 253 -36.89 2.94 0.51
N HIS A 254 -37.28 4.21 0.51
CA HIS A 254 -37.94 4.81 1.66
C HIS A 254 -39.37 4.29 1.67
N ASP A 255 -39.64 3.29 2.50
CA ASP A 255 -41.02 2.93 2.84
C ASP A 255 -41.60 4.08 3.69
N VAL A 256 -42.71 4.62 3.20
CA VAL A 256 -43.52 5.70 3.80
C VAL A 256 -44.39 5.15 4.91
#